data_AF-A0A2D6K4H4-F1
#
_entry.id   AF-A0A2D6K4H4-F1
#
_cell.length_a   1.000
_cell.length_b   1.000
_cell.length_c   1.000
_cell.angle_alpha   90.00
_cell.angle_beta   90.00
_cell.angle_gamma   90.00
#
_symmetry.space_group_name_H-M   'P 1'
#
loop_
_entity.id
_entity.type
_entity.pdbx_description
1 polymer ?
#
loop_
_entity_poly.entity_id
_entity_poly.type
_entity_poly.pdbx_seq_one_letter_code
_entity_poly.pdbx_strand_id
1 'polypeptide(L)'
;MNDLNMLTVYLGSSGHCRDIFKDTARQFGALIAEKGKSLVYGGMDTGLMGILAKTAHENGADVTGIIPLKLKDSERILKGITKTILVEELCDRKKQMFKMADAVVTLPGGFGTADEALELLYWGSRKLHQKPVVFVNIDGYWDEFIDFINSTADFNPAYLIIVNSIDEVFPALENWQAPEIVPSDALARFPHFEDEICRNTSMPIIIDEATIENTYYAICALGLRQLGKHERSIGFLNKNKQFDKLESWIRHAAKERFITEKCLQLFAIEEDEDTLMRKSRAPVRIEIDLHNDKWGD
;
A
#
# COMPACT_ATOMS: atom_id res chain seq x y z
N MET A 1 15.16 -15.62 -19.05
CA MET A 1 15.05 -14.65 -17.94
C MET A 1 14.05 -13.61 -18.40
N ASN A 2 12.97 -13.37 -17.65
CA ASN A 2 12.08 -12.25 -17.94
C ASN A 2 12.93 -10.97 -17.88
N ASP A 3 12.89 -10.14 -18.92
CA ASP A 3 13.56 -8.83 -18.99
C ASP A 3 12.87 -7.82 -18.07
N LEU A 4 12.80 -8.12 -16.77
CA LEU A 4 12.30 -7.19 -15.76
C LEU A 4 13.32 -6.05 -15.63
N ASN A 5 12.95 -4.84 -16.03
CA ASN A 5 13.83 -3.68 -15.99
C ASN A 5 13.39 -2.67 -14.94
N MET A 6 12.08 -2.50 -14.74
CA MET A 6 11.52 -1.46 -13.87
C MET A 6 10.75 -2.06 -12.70
N LEU A 7 11.21 -1.77 -11.48
CA LEU A 7 10.53 -2.14 -10.24
C LEU A 7 9.73 -0.96 -9.69
N THR A 8 8.44 -1.16 -9.45
CA THR A 8 7.66 -0.25 -8.61
C THR A 8 7.74 -0.69 -7.17
N VAL A 9 8.10 0.21 -6.26
CA VAL A 9 8.18 -0.09 -4.82
C VAL A 9 7.17 0.73 -4.04
N TYR A 10 6.28 0.02 -3.32
CA TYR A 10 5.36 0.58 -2.33
C TYR A 10 5.96 0.40 -0.94
N LEU A 11 6.00 1.48 -0.16
CA LEU A 11 6.66 1.49 1.15
C LEU A 11 6.16 2.65 2.02
N GLY A 12 6.33 2.52 3.33
CA GLY A 12 5.90 3.51 4.30
C GLY A 12 6.65 4.85 4.19
N SER A 13 5.93 5.95 4.35
CA SER A 13 6.50 7.30 4.46
C SER A 13 6.92 7.70 5.88
N SER A 14 6.85 6.77 6.85
CA SER A 14 7.15 7.08 8.25
C SER A 14 8.66 7.13 8.52
N GLY A 15 9.14 8.24 9.09
CA GLY A 15 10.52 8.37 9.59
C GLY A 15 10.71 7.78 11.00
N HIS A 16 9.62 7.51 11.71
CA HIS A 16 9.62 7.02 13.09
C HIS A 16 9.65 5.49 13.24
N CYS A 17 9.63 4.75 12.12
CA CYS A 17 9.72 3.29 12.15
C CYS A 17 11.07 2.79 12.68
N ARG A 18 11.12 1.52 13.11
CA ARG A 18 12.34 0.86 13.58
C ARG A 18 13.44 0.87 12.52
N ASP A 19 14.69 0.91 12.97
CA ASP A 19 15.86 1.01 12.08
C ASP A 19 16.02 -0.20 11.14
N ILE A 20 15.58 -1.40 11.55
CA ILE A 20 15.59 -2.59 10.68
C ILE A 20 14.88 -2.35 9.35
N PHE A 21 13.78 -1.58 9.33
CA PHE A 21 13.06 -1.25 8.10
C PHE A 21 13.78 -0.18 7.28
N LYS A 22 14.42 0.79 7.94
CA LYS A 22 15.25 1.82 7.29
C LYS A 22 16.47 1.19 6.62
N ASP A 23 17.12 0.25 7.32
CA ASP A 23 18.26 -0.49 6.82
C ASP A 23 17.87 -1.39 5.65
N THR A 24 16.71 -2.06 5.75
CA THR A 24 16.13 -2.82 4.62
C THR A 24 15.91 -1.92 3.41
N ALA A 25 15.29 -0.74 3.56
CA ALA A 25 15.07 0.19 2.45
C ALA A 25 16.39 0.68 1.82
N ARG A 26 17.41 0.94 2.64
CA ARG A 26 18.75 1.33 2.16
C ARG A 26 19.41 0.20 1.38
N GLN A 27 19.47 -1.00 1.96
CA GLN A 27 20.08 -2.17 1.32
C GLN A 27 19.36 -2.53 0.03
N PHE A 28 18.02 -2.45 0.01
CA PHE A 28 17.25 -2.74 -1.19
C PHE A 28 17.50 -1.71 -2.29
N GLY A 29 17.62 -0.43 -1.96
CA GLY A 29 17.97 0.61 -2.93
C GLY A 29 19.32 0.34 -3.61
N ALA A 30 20.34 -0.04 -2.82
CA ALA A 30 21.64 -0.45 -3.36
C ALA A 30 21.53 -1.71 -4.23
N LEU A 31 20.75 -2.71 -3.80
CA LEU A 31 20.56 -3.96 -4.53
C LEU A 31 19.87 -3.73 -5.88
N ILE A 32 18.88 -2.85 -5.96
CA ILE A 32 18.23 -2.46 -7.23
C ILE A 32 19.26 -1.94 -8.23
N ALA A 33 20.15 -1.05 -7.78
CA ALA A 33 21.22 -0.49 -8.61
C ALA A 33 22.25 -1.56 -9.00
N GLU A 34 22.65 -2.42 -8.06
CA GLU A 34 23.58 -3.54 -8.31
C GLU A 34 23.04 -4.48 -9.39
N LYS A 35 21.74 -4.76 -9.37
CA LYS A 35 21.06 -5.59 -10.40
C LYS A 35 20.82 -4.85 -11.72
N GLY A 36 21.27 -3.59 -11.84
CA GLY A 36 21.10 -2.77 -13.03
C GLY A 36 19.63 -2.47 -13.35
N LYS A 37 18.78 -2.33 -12.33
CA LYS A 37 17.33 -2.11 -12.49
C LYS A 37 16.96 -0.66 -12.20
N SER A 38 15.83 -0.23 -12.74
CA SER A 38 15.23 1.07 -12.48
C SER A 38 14.17 1.01 -11.38
N LEU A 39 14.01 2.11 -10.66
CA LEU A 39 13.06 2.25 -9.56
C LEU A 39 11.95 3.26 -9.92
N VAL A 40 10.70 2.86 -9.69
CA VAL A 40 9.55 3.75 -9.62
C VAL A 40 9.00 3.73 -8.20
N TYR A 41 8.74 4.91 -7.64
CA TYR A 41 8.16 5.02 -6.30
C TYR A 41 7.27 6.26 -6.19
N GLY A 42 6.67 6.44 -5.02
CA GLY A 42 5.70 7.49 -4.79
C GLY A 42 6.22 8.92 -4.62
N GLY A 43 7.51 9.20 -4.85
CA GLY A 43 8.04 10.57 -5.03
C GLY A 43 8.32 11.40 -3.77
N MET A 44 7.99 10.91 -2.58
CA MET A 44 8.23 11.62 -1.31
C MET A 44 9.65 11.40 -0.79
N ASP A 45 10.27 12.42 -0.22
CA ASP A 45 11.64 12.39 0.35
C ASP A 45 11.73 11.85 1.80
N THR A 46 10.61 11.42 2.38
CA THR A 46 10.47 11.08 3.80
C THR A 46 10.44 9.59 4.06
N GLY A 47 10.82 9.20 5.28
CA GLY A 47 10.75 7.82 5.76
C GLY A 47 11.47 6.83 4.86
N LEU A 48 10.89 5.63 4.71
CA LEU A 48 11.50 4.59 3.87
C LEU A 48 11.54 4.99 2.39
N MET A 49 10.57 5.79 1.92
CA MET A 49 10.50 6.26 0.54
C MET A 49 11.75 7.06 0.16
N GLY A 50 12.10 8.06 0.98
CA GLY A 50 13.29 8.88 0.76
C GLY A 50 14.58 8.06 0.85
N ILE A 51 14.69 7.18 1.85
CA ILE A 51 15.87 6.31 2.04
C ILE A 51 16.09 5.42 0.83
N LEU A 52 15.06 4.70 0.37
CA LEU A 52 15.13 3.82 -0.79
C LEU A 52 15.55 4.60 -2.05
N ALA A 53 14.81 5.66 -2.37
CA ALA A 53 14.99 6.40 -3.61
C ALA A 53 16.35 7.10 -3.68
N LYS A 54 16.80 7.71 -2.57
CA LYS A 54 18.13 8.32 -2.48
C LYS A 54 19.23 7.28 -2.64
N THR A 55 19.14 6.16 -1.92
CA THR A 55 20.18 5.12 -1.97
C THR A 55 20.27 4.48 -3.36
N ALA A 56 19.13 4.17 -3.99
CA ALA A 56 19.13 3.64 -5.35
C ALA A 56 19.79 4.63 -6.33
N HIS A 57 19.42 5.90 -6.26
CA HIS A 57 19.98 6.92 -7.15
C HIS A 57 21.48 7.13 -6.94
N GLU A 58 21.94 7.21 -5.69
CA GLU A 58 23.36 7.37 -5.34
C GLU A 58 24.22 6.18 -5.80
N ASN A 59 23.62 4.99 -5.91
CA ASN A 59 24.28 3.79 -6.44
C ASN A 59 24.13 3.63 -7.97
N GLY A 60 23.53 4.60 -8.66
CA GLY A 60 23.46 4.66 -10.12
C GLY A 60 22.21 4.04 -10.76
N ALA A 61 21.18 3.68 -9.98
CA ALA A 61 19.88 3.30 -10.55
C ALA A 61 19.12 4.52 -11.08
N ASP A 62 18.37 4.32 -12.17
CA ASP A 62 17.41 5.29 -12.64
C ASP A 62 16.18 5.33 -11.72
N VAL A 63 15.89 6.50 -11.16
CA VAL A 63 14.80 6.67 -10.17
C VAL A 63 13.74 7.64 -10.68
N THR A 64 12.50 7.14 -10.78
CA THR A 64 11.32 7.94 -11.12
C THR A 64 10.38 8.09 -9.92
N GLY A 65 10.17 9.32 -9.46
CA GLY A 65 9.15 9.65 -8.47
C GLY A 65 7.84 10.09 -9.12
N ILE A 66 6.71 9.57 -8.65
CA ILE A 66 5.38 10.01 -9.11
C ILE A 66 4.65 10.68 -7.96
N ILE A 67 4.32 11.96 -8.12
CA ILE A 67 3.79 12.79 -7.03
C ILE A 67 2.57 13.61 -7.48
N PRO A 68 1.55 13.79 -6.63
CA PRO A 68 0.42 14.66 -6.94
C PRO A 68 0.82 16.13 -7.10
N LEU A 69 0.18 16.85 -8.01
CA LEU A 69 0.41 18.27 -8.30
C LEU A 69 0.22 19.16 -7.06
N LYS A 70 -0.67 18.76 -6.15
CA LYS A 70 -0.92 19.44 -4.87
C LYS A 70 0.31 19.47 -3.94
N LEU A 71 1.28 18.59 -4.18
CA LEU A 71 2.53 18.52 -3.43
C LEU A 71 3.73 19.07 -4.20
N LYS A 72 3.54 19.62 -5.42
CA LYS A 72 4.63 20.05 -6.33
C LYS A 72 5.64 21.03 -5.71
N ASP A 73 5.16 21.91 -4.82
CA ASP A 73 5.95 22.96 -4.16
C ASP A 73 6.36 22.55 -2.73
N SER A 74 6.08 21.30 -2.35
CA SER A 74 6.47 20.78 -1.05
C SER A 74 7.99 20.60 -0.99
N GLU A 75 8.59 20.94 0.16
CA GLU A 75 9.96 20.53 0.46
C GLU A 75 10.10 19.00 0.49
N ARG A 76 8.98 18.28 0.61
CA ARG A 76 8.95 16.82 0.72
C ARG A 76 9.09 16.07 -0.61
N ILE A 77 9.47 16.76 -1.70
CA ILE A 77 9.81 16.11 -2.98
C ILE A 77 11.29 15.83 -2.99
N LEU A 78 11.65 14.57 -3.27
CA LEU A 78 13.06 14.22 -3.41
C LEU A 78 13.64 14.88 -4.67
N LYS A 79 14.58 15.82 -4.47
CA LYS A 79 15.29 16.51 -5.54
C LYS A 79 16.50 15.71 -5.99
N GLY A 80 16.89 15.90 -7.25
CA GLY A 80 18.12 15.31 -7.79
C GLY A 80 17.99 13.87 -8.29
N ILE A 81 16.81 13.24 -8.22
CA ILE A 81 16.57 11.94 -8.87
C ILE A 81 16.44 12.08 -10.40
N THR A 82 16.50 10.95 -11.12
CA THR A 82 16.45 10.90 -12.60
C THR A 82 15.21 11.60 -13.17
N LYS A 83 14.02 11.34 -12.61
CA LYS A 83 12.77 11.92 -13.12
C LYS A 83 11.71 12.09 -12.04
N THR A 84 10.95 13.18 -12.11
CA THR A 84 9.71 13.36 -11.34
C THR A 84 8.54 13.55 -12.29
N ILE A 85 7.45 12.80 -12.08
CA ILE A 85 6.20 12.89 -12.83
C ILE A 85 5.13 13.46 -11.91
N LEU A 86 4.51 14.55 -12.34
CA LEU A 86 3.39 15.18 -11.65
C LEU A 86 2.06 14.62 -12.18
N VAL A 87 1.12 14.33 -11.29
CA VAL A 87 -0.24 13.83 -11.62
C VAL A 87 -1.31 14.60 -10.86
N GLU A 88 -2.55 14.60 -11.35
CA GLU A 88 -3.65 15.37 -10.72
C GLU A 88 -4.12 14.73 -9.42
N GLU A 89 -4.45 13.44 -9.46
CA GLU A 89 -5.07 12.74 -8.32
C GLU A 89 -4.30 11.49 -7.88
N LEU A 90 -4.62 11.00 -6.67
CA LEU A 90 -3.96 9.81 -6.08
C LEU A 90 -4.19 8.54 -6.89
N CYS A 91 -5.37 8.38 -7.49
CA CYS A 91 -5.66 7.23 -8.34
C CYS A 91 -4.82 7.26 -9.63
N ASP A 92 -4.55 8.45 -10.20
CA ASP A 92 -3.66 8.60 -11.36
C ASP A 92 -2.22 8.23 -11.01
N ARG A 93 -1.78 8.57 -9.79
CA ARG A 93 -0.47 8.17 -9.25
C ARG A 93 -0.33 6.65 -9.24
N LYS A 94 -1.28 5.93 -8.62
CA LYS A 94 -1.24 4.46 -8.56
C LYS A 94 -1.27 3.82 -9.95
N LYS A 95 -2.16 4.31 -10.83
CA LYS A 95 -2.24 3.85 -12.24
C LYS A 95 -0.93 4.07 -13.00
N GLN A 96 -0.26 5.21 -12.82
CA GLN A 96 1.00 5.49 -13.49
C GLN A 96 2.13 4.61 -12.95
N MET A 97 2.22 4.41 -11.63
CA MET A 97 3.17 3.49 -11.00
C MET A 97 2.97 2.05 -11.50
N PHE A 98 1.71 1.61 -11.59
CA PHE A 98 1.37 0.30 -12.13
C PHE A 98 1.76 0.18 -13.61
N LYS A 99 1.45 1.17 -14.46
CA LYS A 99 1.78 1.12 -15.90
C LYS A 99 3.27 0.97 -16.17
N MET A 100 4.11 1.62 -15.36
CA MET A 100 5.56 1.61 -15.49
C MET A 100 6.21 0.34 -14.93
N ALA A 101 5.56 -0.37 -13.99
CA ALA A 101 6.13 -1.54 -13.35
C ALA A 101 6.26 -2.74 -14.30
N ASP A 102 7.37 -3.47 -14.25
CA ASP A 102 7.43 -4.86 -14.70
C ASP A 102 7.11 -5.81 -13.54
N ALA A 103 7.54 -5.43 -12.34
CA ALA A 103 7.25 -6.11 -11.08
C ALA A 103 7.02 -5.09 -9.96
N VAL A 104 6.29 -5.51 -8.92
CA VAL A 104 5.99 -4.68 -7.77
C VAL A 104 6.55 -5.29 -6.50
N VAL A 105 7.18 -4.47 -5.67
CA VAL A 105 7.72 -4.88 -4.37
C VAL A 105 7.12 -4.01 -3.27
N THR A 106 6.64 -4.65 -2.21
CA THR A 106 5.98 -4.02 -1.07
C THR A 106 6.86 -4.20 0.17
N LEU A 107 7.47 -3.10 0.61
CA LEU A 107 8.15 -3.03 1.91
C LEU A 107 7.15 -2.64 3.01
N PRO A 108 7.49 -2.82 4.30
CA PRO A 108 6.65 -2.40 5.41
C PRO A 108 6.12 -0.96 5.29
N GLY A 109 4.84 -0.80 5.61
CA GLY A 109 4.10 0.45 5.44
C GLY A 109 2.70 0.40 6.01
N GLY A 110 2.04 1.57 6.07
CA GLY A 110 0.71 1.72 6.68
C GLY A 110 -0.42 1.56 5.66
N PHE A 111 -1.58 2.19 5.92
CA PHE A 111 -2.76 2.10 5.05
C PHE A 111 -2.48 2.42 3.58
N GLY A 112 -1.68 3.45 3.27
CA GLY A 112 -1.36 3.80 1.88
C GLY A 112 -0.59 2.70 1.14
N THR A 113 0.37 2.06 1.80
CA THR A 113 1.15 0.96 1.22
C THR A 113 0.29 -0.29 1.04
N ALA A 114 -0.56 -0.59 2.03
CA ALA A 114 -1.51 -1.70 1.92
C ALA A 114 -2.60 -1.45 0.86
N ASP A 115 -3.08 -0.21 0.71
CA ASP A 115 -4.00 0.21 -0.36
C ASP A 115 -3.40 -0.05 -1.74
N GLU A 116 -2.17 0.44 -1.96
CA GLU A 116 -1.42 0.26 -3.22
C GLU A 116 -1.21 -1.23 -3.55
N ALA A 117 -0.88 -2.06 -2.56
CA ALA A 117 -0.68 -3.50 -2.77
C ALA A 117 -2.00 -4.27 -2.97
N LEU A 118 -3.04 -3.98 -2.17
CA LEU A 118 -4.36 -4.63 -2.28
C LEU A 118 -5.03 -4.32 -3.62
N GLU A 119 -4.85 -3.12 -4.16
CA GLU A 119 -5.33 -2.76 -5.50
C GLU A 119 -4.80 -3.73 -6.57
N LEU A 120 -3.51 -4.06 -6.51
CA LEU A 120 -2.90 -5.03 -7.44
C LEU A 120 -3.35 -6.45 -7.17
N LEU A 121 -3.45 -6.88 -5.90
CA LEU A 121 -3.94 -8.21 -5.57
C LEU A 121 -5.40 -8.39 -6.01
N TYR A 122 -6.22 -7.35 -5.90
CA TYR A 122 -7.59 -7.32 -6.40
C TYR A 122 -7.63 -7.45 -7.93
N TRP A 123 -6.84 -6.64 -8.66
CA TRP A 123 -6.74 -6.74 -10.11
C TRP A 123 -6.20 -8.09 -10.59
N GLY A 124 -5.21 -8.65 -9.88
CA GLY A 124 -4.66 -9.98 -10.14
C GLY A 124 -5.70 -11.09 -9.90
N SER A 125 -6.47 -11.01 -8.81
CA SER A 125 -7.56 -11.95 -8.52
C SER A 125 -8.64 -11.93 -9.61
N ARG A 126 -8.83 -10.77 -10.26
CA ARG A 126 -9.69 -10.59 -11.45
C ARG A 126 -8.99 -10.86 -12.78
N LYS A 127 -7.74 -11.33 -12.76
CA LYS A 127 -6.92 -11.68 -13.93
C LYS A 127 -6.71 -10.52 -14.91
N LEU A 128 -6.56 -9.29 -14.39
CA LEU A 128 -6.42 -8.06 -15.20
C LEU A 128 -4.97 -7.71 -15.56
N HIS A 129 -3.98 -8.41 -15.00
CA HIS A 129 -2.56 -8.18 -15.29
C HIS A 129 -1.71 -9.43 -15.06
N GLN A 130 -0.44 -9.36 -15.44
CA GLN A 130 0.57 -10.42 -15.26
C GLN A 130 1.82 -9.94 -14.53
N LYS A 131 1.68 -8.94 -13.64
CA LYS A 131 2.79 -8.39 -12.85
C LYS A 131 2.87 -9.10 -11.50
N PRO A 132 4.04 -9.61 -11.07
CA PRO A 132 4.21 -10.19 -9.74
C PRO A 132 4.17 -9.11 -8.66
N VAL A 133 3.58 -9.44 -7.51
CA VAL A 133 3.54 -8.59 -6.32
C VAL A 133 4.32 -9.29 -5.20
N VAL A 134 5.48 -8.74 -4.85
CA VAL A 134 6.35 -9.26 -3.80
C VAL A 134 6.10 -8.53 -2.49
N PHE A 135 5.89 -9.25 -1.40
CA PHE A 135 5.89 -8.73 -0.04
C PHE A 135 7.21 -9.11 0.63
N VAL A 136 7.97 -8.10 1.07
CA VAL A 136 9.19 -8.31 1.85
C VAL A 136 8.83 -8.28 3.33
N ASN A 137 8.68 -9.48 3.90
CA ASN A 137 8.20 -9.74 5.25
C ASN A 137 9.33 -9.69 6.30
N ILE A 138 9.92 -8.51 6.45
CA ILE A 138 10.97 -8.27 7.43
C ILE A 138 10.42 -8.40 8.84
N ASP A 139 11.06 -9.25 9.66
CA ASP A 139 10.72 -9.46 11.08
C ASP A 139 9.24 -9.81 11.32
N GLY A 140 8.62 -10.53 10.37
CA GLY A 140 7.22 -10.96 10.45
C GLY A 140 6.19 -9.83 10.31
N TYR A 141 6.59 -8.65 9.81
CA TYR A 141 5.72 -7.46 9.75
C TYR A 141 4.36 -7.71 9.06
N TRP A 142 4.35 -8.54 8.01
CA TRP A 142 3.19 -8.84 7.19
C TRP A 142 2.48 -10.15 7.59
N ASP A 143 2.96 -10.90 8.59
CA ASP A 143 2.42 -12.24 8.94
C ASP A 143 0.89 -12.22 9.09
N GLU A 144 0.38 -11.35 9.96
CA GLU A 144 -1.05 -11.26 10.26
C GLU A 144 -1.87 -10.76 9.06
N PHE A 145 -1.28 -9.92 8.21
CA PHE A 145 -1.94 -9.41 7.00
C PHE A 145 -2.01 -10.48 5.91
N ILE A 146 -0.95 -11.25 5.73
CA ILE A 146 -0.86 -12.37 4.80
C ILE A 146 -1.82 -13.49 5.23
N ASP A 147 -1.84 -13.82 6.52
CA ASP A 147 -2.82 -14.76 7.11
C ASP A 147 -4.25 -14.33 6.79
N PHE A 148 -4.56 -13.04 6.97
CA PHE A 148 -5.86 -12.49 6.65
C PHE A 148 -6.18 -12.61 5.15
N ILE A 149 -5.29 -12.15 4.26
CA ILE A 149 -5.50 -12.22 2.80
C ILE A 149 -5.73 -13.66 2.34
N ASN A 150 -4.92 -14.61 2.82
CA ASN A 150 -5.07 -16.03 2.49
C ASN A 150 -6.39 -16.64 2.98
N SER A 151 -7.03 -16.04 3.99
CA SER A 151 -8.33 -16.48 4.50
C SER A 151 -9.52 -15.97 3.67
N THR A 152 -9.31 -14.96 2.81
CA THR A 152 -10.37 -14.39 1.97
C THR A 152 -10.70 -15.31 0.78
N ALA A 153 -11.98 -15.38 0.41
CA ALA A 153 -12.47 -16.38 -0.56
C ALA A 153 -12.15 -16.04 -2.04
N ASP A 154 -11.94 -14.76 -2.35
CA ASP A 154 -11.73 -14.23 -3.70
C ASP A 154 -10.26 -13.97 -4.02
N PHE A 155 -9.34 -14.23 -3.10
CA PHE A 155 -7.90 -14.05 -3.31
C PHE A 155 -7.29 -15.09 -4.24
N ASN A 156 -6.47 -14.63 -5.19
CA ASN A 156 -5.63 -15.50 -6.00
C ASN A 156 -4.16 -15.47 -5.54
N PRO A 157 -3.68 -16.53 -4.85
CA PRO A 157 -2.32 -16.57 -4.31
C PRO A 157 -1.22 -16.59 -5.39
N ALA A 158 -1.55 -16.88 -6.65
CA ALA A 158 -0.56 -16.93 -7.73
C ALA A 158 0.08 -15.56 -8.04
N TYR A 159 -0.52 -14.45 -7.58
CA TYR A 159 0.02 -13.10 -7.77
C TYR A 159 0.90 -12.61 -6.60
N LEU A 160 0.84 -13.28 -5.46
CA LEU A 160 1.56 -12.90 -4.25
C LEU A 160 2.81 -13.75 -4.09
N ILE A 161 3.95 -13.08 -3.98
CA ILE A 161 5.23 -13.67 -3.62
C ILE A 161 5.58 -13.14 -2.23
N ILE A 162 5.97 -14.01 -1.31
CA ILE A 162 6.41 -13.62 0.03
C ILE A 162 7.87 -13.99 0.17
N VAL A 163 8.68 -13.02 0.58
CA VAL A 163 10.11 -13.20 0.88
C VAL A 163 10.41 -12.64 2.26
N ASN A 164 11.37 -13.22 2.98
CA ASN A 164 11.74 -12.77 4.32
C ASN A 164 13.02 -11.93 4.35
N SER A 165 13.67 -11.78 3.19
CA SER A 165 14.84 -10.92 2.98
C SER A 165 14.77 -10.26 1.60
N ILE A 166 15.44 -9.11 1.46
CA ILE A 166 15.59 -8.44 0.16
C ILE A 166 16.40 -9.25 -0.85
N ASP A 167 17.30 -10.12 -0.38
CA ASP A 167 18.16 -10.95 -1.22
C ASP A 167 17.37 -12.01 -1.98
N GLU A 168 16.19 -12.37 -1.47
CA GLU A 168 15.28 -13.34 -2.05
C GLU A 168 14.37 -12.73 -3.14
N VAL A 169 14.27 -11.39 -3.22
CA VAL A 169 13.35 -10.70 -4.14
C VAL A 169 13.63 -11.07 -5.59
N PHE A 170 14.87 -10.90 -6.06
CA PHE A 170 15.22 -11.19 -7.45
C PHE A 170 15.14 -12.68 -7.79
N PRO A 171 15.69 -13.61 -6.97
CA PRO A 171 15.47 -15.04 -7.16
C PRO A 171 13.99 -15.42 -7.24
N ALA A 172 13.13 -14.83 -6.39
CA ALA A 172 11.71 -15.13 -6.41
C ALA A 172 11.02 -14.61 -7.69
N LEU A 173 11.38 -13.40 -8.14
CA LEU A 173 10.89 -12.83 -9.40
C LEU A 173 11.32 -13.65 -10.63
N GLU A 174 12.54 -14.17 -10.64
CA GLU A 174 13.05 -15.02 -11.74
C GLU A 174 12.33 -16.36 -11.83
N ASN A 175 11.90 -16.91 -10.69
CA ASN A 175 11.18 -18.18 -10.61
C ASN A 175 9.67 -18.05 -10.74
N TRP A 176 9.13 -16.83 -10.70
CA TRP A 176 7.70 -16.60 -10.77
C TRP A 176 7.15 -16.83 -12.18
N GLN A 177 6.00 -17.49 -12.26
CA GLN A 177 5.29 -17.77 -13.49
C GLN A 177 4.00 -16.97 -13.55
N ALA A 178 3.85 -16.20 -14.61
CA ALA A 178 2.67 -15.38 -14.82
C ALA A 178 1.40 -16.24 -14.97
N PRO A 179 0.34 -15.99 -14.19
CA PRO A 179 -0.94 -16.66 -14.37
C PRO A 179 -1.58 -16.30 -15.72
N GLU A 180 -2.48 -17.15 -16.22
CA GLU A 180 -3.29 -16.82 -17.39
C GLU A 180 -4.23 -15.63 -17.11
N ILE A 181 -4.25 -14.67 -18.03
CA ILE A 181 -5.20 -13.56 -18.02
C ILE A 181 -6.43 -13.88 -18.84
N VAL A 182 -7.56 -13.25 -18.50
CA VAL A 182 -8.74 -13.29 -19.36
C VAL A 182 -8.55 -12.25 -20.47
N PRO A 183 -8.50 -12.61 -21.76
CA PRO A 183 -8.54 -11.65 -22.83
C PRO A 183 -9.91 -10.96 -22.77
N SER A 184 -9.94 -9.66 -22.54
CA SER A 184 -11.19 -8.96 -22.47
C SER A 184 -11.07 -7.56 -23.04
N ASP A 185 -12.02 -7.24 -23.92
CA ASP A 185 -12.35 -5.90 -24.40
C ASP A 185 -12.79 -4.97 -23.25
N ALA A 186 -12.92 -5.50 -22.02
CA ALA A 186 -13.20 -4.80 -20.76
C ALA A 186 -11.99 -4.10 -20.10
N LEU A 187 -10.89 -3.90 -20.84
CA LEU A 187 -9.78 -2.99 -20.49
C LEU A 187 -10.22 -1.55 -20.15
N ALA A 188 -11.50 -1.22 -20.35
CA ALA A 188 -12.13 -0.01 -19.84
C ALA A 188 -12.28 -0.04 -18.31
N ARG A 189 -11.17 0.32 -17.66
CA ARG A 189 -10.98 0.79 -16.28
C ARG A 189 -10.64 -0.31 -15.28
N PHE A 190 -9.34 -0.43 -15.01
CA PHE A 190 -8.81 -0.90 -13.73
C PHE A 190 -9.63 -0.25 -12.59
N PRO A 191 -10.48 -1.02 -11.89
CA PRO A 191 -11.41 -0.48 -10.91
C PRO A 191 -10.65 0.14 -9.75
N HIS A 192 -11.15 1.25 -9.25
CA HIS A 192 -10.62 1.96 -8.10
C HIS A 192 -11.77 2.58 -7.31
N PHE A 193 -11.57 2.81 -6.01
CA PHE A 193 -12.67 3.14 -5.09
C PHE A 193 -12.67 4.58 -4.57
N GLU A 194 -11.66 5.39 -4.88
CA GLU A 194 -11.51 6.73 -4.29
C GLU A 194 -12.71 7.64 -4.58
N ASP A 195 -13.23 7.62 -5.81
CA ASP A 195 -14.38 8.44 -6.21
C ASP A 195 -15.65 8.05 -5.43
N GLU A 196 -15.87 6.75 -5.24
CA GLU A 196 -17.02 6.24 -4.50
C GLU A 196 -16.90 6.54 -3.00
N ILE A 197 -15.70 6.36 -2.44
CA ILE A 197 -15.40 6.63 -1.04
C ILE A 197 -15.62 8.12 -0.73
N CYS A 198 -15.11 9.00 -1.60
CA CYS A 198 -15.14 10.46 -1.43
C CYS A 198 -16.44 11.13 -1.90
N ARG A 199 -17.45 10.35 -2.32
CA ARG A 199 -18.77 10.91 -2.70
C ARG A 199 -19.38 11.72 -1.54
N ASN A 200 -20.16 12.74 -1.88
CA ASN A 200 -20.81 13.61 -0.90
C ASN A 200 -21.94 12.88 -0.15
N THR A 201 -21.59 12.12 0.88
CA THR A 201 -22.51 11.39 1.76
C THR A 201 -21.94 11.25 3.17
N SER A 202 -22.83 11.18 4.15
CA SER A 202 -22.49 10.86 5.55
C SER A 202 -22.74 9.40 5.90
N MET A 203 -23.20 8.57 4.95
CA MET A 203 -23.48 7.16 5.22
C MET A 203 -22.18 6.43 5.63
N PRO A 204 -22.21 5.66 6.72
CA PRO A 204 -21.05 4.88 7.14
C PRO A 204 -20.65 3.88 6.05
N ILE A 205 -19.37 3.54 6.02
CA ILE A 205 -18.82 2.42 5.26
C ILE A 205 -18.87 1.21 6.20
N ILE A 206 -19.68 0.21 5.87
CA ILE A 206 -19.80 -1.03 6.63
C ILE A 206 -19.26 -2.16 5.77
N ILE A 207 -18.34 -2.92 6.33
CA ILE A 207 -17.70 -4.07 5.70
C ILE A 207 -18.11 -5.31 6.49
N ASP A 208 -18.84 -6.22 5.86
CA ASP A 208 -19.44 -7.38 6.49
C ASP A 208 -18.92 -8.72 6.00
N GLU A 209 -18.15 -8.72 4.92
CA GLU A 209 -17.49 -9.91 4.37
C GLU A 209 -16.00 -9.65 4.13
N ALA A 210 -15.16 -10.58 4.60
CA ALA A 210 -13.72 -10.58 4.38
C ALA A 210 -13.38 -11.10 2.96
N THR A 211 -13.39 -10.18 2.00
CA THR A 211 -12.93 -10.39 0.62
C THR A 211 -11.79 -9.43 0.30
N ILE A 212 -10.98 -9.72 -0.71
CA ILE A 212 -9.93 -8.82 -1.20
C ILE A 212 -10.54 -7.53 -1.70
N GLU A 213 -11.66 -7.60 -2.42
CA GLU A 213 -12.39 -6.41 -2.89
C GLU A 213 -12.79 -5.49 -1.73
N ASN A 214 -13.47 -6.04 -0.72
CA ASN A 214 -13.94 -5.27 0.43
C ASN A 214 -12.77 -4.77 1.30
N THR A 215 -11.70 -5.56 1.41
CA THR A 215 -10.50 -5.15 2.15
C THR A 215 -9.80 -4.00 1.45
N TYR A 216 -9.63 -4.08 0.13
CA TYR A 216 -9.10 -2.98 -0.68
C TYR A 216 -9.94 -1.71 -0.48
N TYR A 217 -11.27 -1.81 -0.58
CA TYR A 217 -12.18 -0.68 -0.32
C TYR A 217 -11.97 -0.10 1.09
N ALA A 218 -11.91 -0.95 2.11
CA ALA A 218 -11.81 -0.54 3.50
C ALA A 218 -10.47 0.13 3.83
N ILE A 219 -9.35 -0.45 3.36
CA ILE A 219 -8.00 0.11 3.57
C ILE A 219 -7.82 1.41 2.77
N CYS A 220 -8.37 1.49 1.56
CA CYS A 220 -8.41 2.72 0.78
C CYS A 220 -9.16 3.83 1.54
N ALA A 221 -10.34 3.51 2.09
CA ALA A 221 -11.12 4.44 2.90
C ALA A 221 -10.38 4.86 4.18
N LEU A 222 -9.70 3.95 4.87
CA LEU A 222 -8.89 4.29 6.03
C LEU A 222 -7.73 5.23 5.68
N GLY A 223 -7.04 4.97 4.57
CA GLY A 223 -5.97 5.82 4.05
C GLY A 223 -6.47 7.23 3.68
N LEU A 224 -7.57 7.32 2.94
CA LEU A 224 -8.18 8.59 2.54
C LEU A 224 -8.71 9.38 3.73
N ARG A 225 -9.33 8.71 4.71
CA ARG A 225 -9.76 9.34 5.97
C ARG A 225 -8.58 9.85 6.77
N GLN A 226 -7.48 9.10 6.85
CA GLN A 226 -6.24 9.55 7.48
C GLN A 226 -5.70 10.85 6.83
N LEU A 227 -5.91 11.03 5.52
CA LEU A 227 -5.53 12.23 4.78
C LEU A 227 -6.59 13.34 4.82
N GLY A 228 -7.67 13.18 5.58
CA GLY A 228 -8.76 14.16 5.66
C GLY A 228 -9.58 14.30 4.38
N LYS A 229 -9.57 13.30 3.48
CA LYS A 229 -10.31 13.34 2.20
C LYS A 229 -11.81 13.05 2.35
N HIS A 230 -12.20 12.38 3.43
CA HIS A 230 -13.59 12.21 3.84
C HIS A 230 -13.67 12.01 5.35
N GLU A 231 -14.87 12.11 5.92
CA GLU A 231 -15.11 11.97 7.36
C GLU A 231 -16.04 10.79 7.71
N ARG A 232 -16.46 10.00 6.72
CA ARG A 232 -17.35 8.83 6.89
C ARG A 232 -16.78 7.84 7.92
N SER A 233 -17.63 7.40 8.85
CA SER A 233 -17.32 6.29 9.77
C SER A 233 -17.06 5.01 8.99
N ILE A 234 -16.12 4.19 9.47
CA ILE A 234 -15.78 2.89 8.88
C ILE A 234 -16.02 1.83 9.96
N GLY A 235 -16.76 0.79 9.62
CA GLY A 235 -17.11 -0.30 10.54
C GLY A 235 -16.91 -1.66 9.89
N PHE A 236 -16.37 -2.61 10.67
CA PHE A 236 -16.23 -4.00 10.28
C PHE A 236 -17.16 -4.87 11.12
N LEU A 237 -18.03 -5.63 10.47
CA LEU A 237 -18.91 -6.61 11.13
C LEU A 237 -18.15 -7.93 11.26
N ASN A 238 -17.56 -8.17 12.42
CA ASN A 238 -16.59 -9.23 12.67
C ASN A 238 -17.24 -10.58 13.03
N LYS A 239 -18.26 -10.98 12.28
CA LYS A 239 -18.87 -12.30 12.43
C LYS A 239 -17.81 -13.38 12.26
N ASN A 240 -17.82 -14.36 13.16
CA ASN A 240 -16.86 -15.47 13.16
C ASN A 240 -15.39 -15.03 13.17
N LYS A 241 -15.07 -13.83 13.68
CA LYS A 241 -13.70 -13.33 13.81
C LYS A 241 -12.95 -13.16 12.48
N GLN A 242 -13.69 -12.95 11.39
CA GLN A 242 -13.15 -12.84 10.05
C GLN A 242 -12.12 -11.70 9.86
N PHE A 243 -12.14 -10.66 10.72
CA PHE A 243 -11.23 -9.51 10.66
C PHE A 243 -10.18 -9.48 11.78
N ASP A 244 -10.09 -10.49 12.65
CA ASP A 244 -9.15 -10.49 13.80
C ASP A 244 -7.69 -10.31 13.34
N LYS A 245 -7.31 -11.00 12.26
CA LYS A 245 -5.97 -10.94 11.67
C LYS A 245 -5.68 -9.59 11.01
N LEU A 246 -6.67 -9.00 10.34
CA LEU A 246 -6.55 -7.64 9.80
C LEU A 246 -6.38 -6.61 10.93
N GLU A 247 -7.18 -6.70 11.99
CA GLU A 247 -7.08 -5.83 13.16
C GLU A 247 -5.70 -5.96 13.84
N SER A 248 -5.25 -7.20 14.02
CA SER A 248 -3.94 -7.54 14.57
C SER A 248 -2.81 -6.87 13.78
N TRP A 249 -2.85 -6.96 12.44
CA TRP A 249 -1.90 -6.26 11.59
C TRP A 249 -1.99 -4.73 11.73
N ILE A 250 -3.18 -4.13 11.73
CA ILE A 250 -3.34 -2.67 11.89
C ILE A 250 -2.69 -2.20 13.21
N ARG A 251 -2.90 -2.95 14.30
CA ARG A 251 -2.31 -2.68 15.61
C ARG A 251 -0.79 -2.87 15.59
N HIS A 252 -0.29 -3.90 14.90
CA HIS A 252 1.14 -4.12 14.71
C HIS A 252 1.77 -2.97 13.92
N ALA A 253 1.21 -2.59 12.78
CA ALA A 253 1.65 -1.46 11.97
C ALA A 253 1.63 -0.12 12.74
N ALA A 254 0.71 0.04 13.69
CA ALA A 254 0.69 1.19 14.60
C ALA A 254 1.83 1.15 15.63
N LYS A 255 2.10 -0.02 16.23
CA LYS A 255 3.26 -0.24 17.11
C LYS A 255 4.57 0.03 16.39
N GLU A 256 4.66 -0.35 15.12
CA GLU A 256 5.80 -0.12 14.24
C GLU A 256 5.87 1.30 13.64
N ARG A 257 4.94 2.19 14.04
CA ARG A 257 4.86 3.60 13.65
C ARG A 257 4.62 3.84 12.15
N PHE A 258 4.10 2.86 11.42
CA PHE A 258 3.64 3.05 10.05
C PHE A 258 2.21 3.60 9.97
N ILE A 259 1.41 3.29 10.99
CA ILE A 259 0.08 3.85 11.26
C ILE A 259 0.18 4.68 12.54
N THR A 260 -0.44 5.86 12.60
CA THR A 260 -0.41 6.66 13.84
C THR A 260 -1.39 6.05 14.84
N GLU A 261 -1.11 6.10 16.15
CA GLU A 261 -2.01 5.52 17.16
C GLU A 261 -3.42 6.12 17.10
N LYS A 262 -3.52 7.40 16.74
CA LYS A 262 -4.79 8.10 16.51
C LYS A 262 -5.64 7.40 15.42
N CYS A 263 -5.02 6.81 14.41
CA CYS A 263 -5.72 6.09 13.35
C CYS A 263 -6.47 4.84 13.85
N LEU A 264 -6.11 4.28 15.00
CA LEU A 264 -6.83 3.13 15.58
C LEU A 264 -8.27 3.46 16.00
N GLN A 265 -8.61 4.76 16.07
CA GLN A 265 -9.95 5.24 16.35
C GLN A 265 -10.75 5.56 15.07
N LEU A 266 -10.16 5.38 13.87
CA LEU A 266 -10.83 5.63 12.59
C LEU A 266 -11.84 4.56 12.21
N PHE A 267 -11.87 3.42 12.90
CA PHE A 267 -12.80 2.35 12.62
C PHE A 267 -13.35 1.71 13.89
N ALA A 268 -14.45 0.99 13.74
CA ALA A 268 -15.00 0.11 14.76
C ALA A 268 -15.05 -1.32 14.22
N ILE A 269 -14.85 -2.31 15.10
CA ILE A 269 -14.94 -3.73 14.78
C ILE A 269 -15.85 -4.37 15.83
N GLU A 270 -16.99 -4.91 15.42
CA GLU A 270 -17.98 -5.50 16.33
C GLU A 270 -18.60 -6.75 15.72
N GLU A 271 -18.97 -7.73 16.55
CA GLU A 271 -19.69 -8.93 16.09
C GLU A 271 -21.19 -8.67 15.86
N ASP A 272 -21.75 -7.68 16.56
CA ASP A 272 -23.16 -7.30 16.54
C ASP A 272 -23.41 -6.05 15.66
N GLU A 273 -24.38 -6.16 14.75
CA GLU A 273 -24.69 -5.12 13.76
C GLU A 273 -25.26 -3.85 14.41
N ASP A 274 -26.17 -3.99 15.39
CA ASP A 274 -26.77 -2.86 16.08
C ASP A 274 -25.72 -2.05 16.85
N THR A 275 -24.79 -2.75 17.51
CA THR A 275 -23.65 -2.14 18.19
C THR A 275 -22.72 -1.44 17.21
N LEU A 276 -22.40 -2.06 16.07
CA LEU A 276 -21.57 -1.47 15.03
C LEU A 276 -22.21 -0.19 14.47
N MET A 277 -23.51 -0.24 14.16
CA MET A 277 -24.25 0.90 13.61
C MET A 277 -24.35 2.04 14.62
N ARG A 278 -24.55 1.75 15.90
CA ARG A 278 -24.54 2.76 16.97
C ARG A 278 -23.18 3.47 17.07
N LYS A 279 -22.06 2.72 17.04
CA LYS A 279 -20.71 3.30 17.05
C LYS A 279 -20.41 4.10 15.78
N SER A 280 -20.94 3.67 14.64
CA SER A 280 -20.72 4.31 13.34
C SER A 280 -21.49 5.60 13.12
N ARG A 281 -22.55 5.87 13.91
CA ARG A 281 -23.38 7.10 13.81
C ARG A 281 -22.75 8.34 14.44
N ALA A 282 -21.71 8.20 15.25
CA ALA A 282 -21.02 9.30 15.91
C ALA A 282 -19.56 9.35 15.43
N PRO A 283 -19.27 9.93 14.25
CA PRO A 283 -17.91 9.95 13.71
C PRO A 283 -16.98 10.70 14.67
N VAL A 284 -15.94 10.01 15.13
CA VAL A 284 -14.86 10.66 15.88
C VAL A 284 -14.07 11.50 14.88
N ARG A 285 -14.01 12.82 15.15
CA ARG A 285 -13.14 13.72 14.41
C ARG A 285 -11.73 13.59 14.98
N ILE A 286 -10.79 13.18 14.14
CA ILE A 286 -9.42 12.90 14.52
C ILE A 286 -8.53 13.76 13.63
N GLU A 287 -7.78 14.65 14.24
CA GLU A 287 -6.76 15.44 13.54
C GLU A 287 -5.42 14.73 13.64
N ILE A 288 -4.86 14.41 12.47
CA ILE A 288 -3.58 13.71 12.33
C ILE A 288 -2.60 14.73 11.76
N ASP A 289 -1.61 15.09 12.56
CA ASP A 289 -0.52 15.94 12.09
C ASP A 289 0.48 15.03 11.38
N LEU A 290 0.37 14.92 10.06
CA LEU A 290 1.23 14.02 9.29
C LEU A 290 2.72 14.36 9.43
N HIS A 291 3.07 15.63 9.68
CA HIS A 291 4.45 16.04 9.88
C HIS A 291 4.99 15.42 11.17
N ASN A 292 4.34 15.73 12.29
CA ASN A 292 4.82 15.35 13.62
C ASN A 292 4.51 13.89 13.99
N ASP A 293 3.34 13.38 13.59
CA ASP A 293 2.87 12.06 13.99
C ASP A 293 3.39 10.94 13.05
N LYS A 294 3.82 11.26 11.82
CA LYS A 294 4.17 10.24 10.80
C LYS A 294 5.52 10.46 10.15
N TRP A 295 5.72 11.56 9.43
CA TRP A 295 6.93 11.77 8.64
C TRP A 295 8.17 11.97 9.51
N GLY A 296 8.03 12.73 10.59
CA GLY A 296 9.17 13.19 11.37
C GLY A 296 9.96 14.27 10.64
N ASP A 297 11.11 14.61 11.19
CA ASP A 297 12.06 15.54 10.58
C ASP A 297 12.72 14.90 9.33
#